data_AF-A0A7S2UIH3-F1
#
_entry.id   AF-A0A7S2UIH3-F1
#
_cell.length_a   1.000
_cell.length_b   1.000
_cell.length_c   1.000
_cell.angle_alpha   90.00
_cell.angle_beta   90.00
_cell.angle_gamma   90.00
#
_symmetry.space_group_name_H-M   'P 1'
#
loop_
_entity.id
_entity.type
_entity.pdbx_description
1 polymer ?
#
loop_
_entity_poly.entity_id
_entity_poly.type
_entity_poly.pdbx_seq_one_letter_code
_entity_poly.pdbx_strand_id
1 'polypeptide(L)'
;SKPFVDRVMGFYNADGKIWVRNYQVVEQQAPTAKEAHEAKKRQEGNATDTSLVEIGPRFVLTPIRIFRGSFGGQTLYQNADFVSPNAVRSANMKDKSITYQERKFKEQKRKTRK
;
A
#
# COMPACT_ATOMS: atom_id res chain seq x y z
N SER A 1 -13.73 0.24 26.08
CA SER A 1 -13.72 0.87 24.75
C SER A 1 -13.86 2.37 24.91
N LYS A 2 -13.25 3.19 24.05
CA LYS A 2 -13.55 4.63 24.03
C LYS A 2 -14.95 4.84 23.44
N PRO A 3 -15.77 5.75 23.98
CA PRO A 3 -17.18 5.88 23.61
C PRO A 3 -17.41 6.55 22.24
N PHE A 4 -16.40 7.18 21.64
CA PHE A 4 -16.52 7.90 20.37
C PHE A 4 -15.83 7.16 19.23
N VAL A 5 -16.46 7.15 18.06
CA VAL A 5 -15.90 6.62 16.81
C VAL A 5 -15.31 7.78 16.02
N ASP A 6 -13.99 7.94 16.08
CA ASP A 6 -13.25 8.98 15.38
C ASP A 6 -12.37 8.43 14.25
N ARG A 7 -12.32 7.11 14.05
CA ARG A 7 -11.37 6.45 13.14
C ARG A 7 -12.03 5.49 12.16
N VAL A 8 -11.61 5.56 10.91
CA VAL A 8 -12.04 4.68 9.82
C VAL A 8 -10.81 4.11 9.12
N MET A 9 -10.80 2.78 8.88
CA MET A 9 -9.80 2.12 8.06
C MET A 9 -10.43 1.72 6.72
N GLY A 10 -9.88 2.22 5.62
CA GLY A 10 -10.31 1.92 4.26
C GLY A 10 -9.44 0.83 3.63
N PHE A 11 -10.09 -0.16 3.01
CA PHE A 11 -9.45 -1.21 2.21
C PHE A 11 -9.86 -1.05 0.76
N TYR A 12 -8.90 -0.87 -0.13
CA TYR A 12 -9.14 -0.70 -1.56
C TYR A 12 -8.41 -1.79 -2.34
N ASN A 13 -9.12 -2.51 -3.21
CA ASN A 13 -8.51 -3.47 -4.12
C ASN A 13 -8.23 -2.77 -5.46
N ALA A 14 -6.95 -2.63 -5.80
CA ALA A 14 -6.49 -2.06 -7.06
C ALA A 14 -5.17 -2.73 -7.47
N ASP A 15 -5.02 -3.06 -8.75
CA ASP A 15 -3.85 -3.74 -9.33
C ASP A 15 -3.46 -5.05 -8.64
N GLY A 16 -4.45 -5.83 -8.18
CA GLY A 16 -4.22 -7.07 -7.44
C GLY A 16 -3.58 -6.87 -6.05
N LYS A 17 -3.56 -5.63 -5.56
CA LYS A 17 -3.02 -5.25 -4.26
C LYS A 17 -4.11 -4.62 -3.40
N ILE A 18 -3.98 -4.80 -2.09
CA ILE A 18 -4.89 -4.22 -1.10
C ILE A 18 -4.22 -2.98 -0.52
N TRP A 19 -4.78 -1.81 -0.80
CA TRP A 19 -4.34 -0.54 -0.25
C TRP A 19 -5.09 -0.30 1.05
N VAL A 20 -4.33 -0.08 2.12
CA VAL A 20 -4.89 0.23 3.44
C VAL A 20 -4.59 1.67 3.78
N ARG A 21 -5.64 2.41 4.16
CA ARG A 21 -5.56 3.80 4.61
C ARG A 21 -6.35 3.99 5.89
N ASN A 22 -5.89 4.92 6.72
CA ASN A 22 -6.48 5.22 8.02
C ASN A 22 -6.82 6.70 8.12
N TYR A 23 -8.06 6.98 8.47
CA TYR A 23 -8.64 8.32 8.50
C TYR A 23 -9.19 8.65 9.89
N GLN A 24 -9.05 9.91 10.28
CA GLN A 24 -9.84 10.52 11.36
C GLN A 24 -11.10 11.13 10.76
N VAL A 25 -12.22 10.97 11.45
CA VAL A 25 -13.42 11.76 11.22
C VAL A 25 -13.27 13.09 11.95
N VAL A 26 -13.38 14.19 11.22
CA VAL A 26 -13.33 15.56 11.74
C VAL A 26 -14.63 16.25 11.39
N GLU A 27 -15.39 16.63 12.41
CA GLU A 27 -16.60 17.44 12.26
C GLU A 27 -16.24 18.91 12.42
N GLN A 28 -16.51 19.74 11.41
CA GLN A 28 -16.38 21.18 11.52
C GLN A 28 -17.65 21.75 12.16
N GLN A 29 -17.49 22.36 13.33
CA GLN A 29 -18.55 23.15 13.96
C GLN A 29 -18.46 24.60 13.45
N ALA A 30 -19.59 25.18 13.08
CA ALA A 30 -19.64 26.58 12.67
C ALA A 30 -19.17 27.48 13.84
N PRO A 31 -18.27 28.45 13.59
CA PRO A 31 -17.63 29.24 14.66
C PRO A 31 -18.60 30.18 15.38
N THR A 32 -19.73 30.51 14.76
CA THR A 32 -20.74 31.41 15.33
C THR A 32 -22.13 30.77 15.35
N ALA A 33 -22.87 30.96 16.44
CA ALA A 33 -24.24 30.46 16.58
C ALA A 33 -25.21 30.91 15.47
N LYS A 34 -24.96 32.07 14.84
CA LYS A 34 -25.74 32.58 13.69
C LYS A 34 -25.52 31.72 12.43
N GLU A 35 -24.27 31.36 12.15
CA GLU A 35 -23.91 30.52 10.99
C GLU A 35 -24.37 29.08 11.16
N ALA A 36 -24.31 28.55 12.39
CA ALA A 36 -24.88 27.24 12.72
C ALA A 36 -26.39 27.16 12.46
N HIS A 37 -27.11 28.26 12.72
CA HIS A 37 -28.56 28.35 12.51
C HIS A 37 -28.91 28.49 11.01
N GLU A 38 -28.08 29.15 10.22
CA GLU A 38 -28.25 29.21 8.76
C GLU A 38 -27.91 27.88 8.07
N ALA A 39 -26.85 27.19 8.52
CA ALA A 39 -26.46 25.88 7.99
C ALA A 39 -27.55 24.82 8.25
N LYS A 40 -28.13 24.79 9.45
CA LYS A 40 -29.29 23.95 9.80
C LYS A 40 -30.54 24.22 8.96
N LYS A 41 -30.69 25.43 8.43
CA LYS A 41 -31.83 25.83 7.58
C LYS A 41 -31.63 25.42 6.11
N ARG A 42 -30.38 25.29 5.66
CA ARG A 42 -30.04 24.92 4.26
C ARG A 42 -29.93 23.40 4.06
N GLN A 43 -29.64 22.63 5.09
CA GLN A 43 -29.50 21.17 5.01
C GLN A 43 -30.51 20.48 5.92
N GLU A 44 -31.52 19.83 5.31
CA GLU A 44 -32.39 18.87 5.99
C GLU A 44 -31.53 17.70 6.49
N GLY A 45 -31.15 17.72 7.77
CA GLY A 45 -30.79 16.50 8.51
C GLY A 45 -29.32 16.29 8.88
N ASN A 46 -28.34 17.11 8.49
CA ASN A 46 -27.00 17.00 9.06
C ASN A 46 -26.29 18.36 9.10
N ALA A 47 -26.05 18.88 10.31
CA ALA A 47 -25.63 20.26 10.55
C ALA A 47 -24.11 20.47 10.63
N THR A 48 -23.32 19.43 10.36
CA THR A 48 -21.86 19.41 10.52
C THR A 48 -21.19 18.95 9.24
N ASP A 49 -20.31 19.79 8.68
CA ASP A 49 -19.47 19.40 7.56
C ASP A 49 -18.45 18.37 8.09
N THR A 50 -18.63 17.12 7.67
CA THR A 50 -17.83 16.00 8.15
C THR A 50 -16.77 15.68 7.11
N SER A 51 -15.51 15.79 7.51
CA SER A 51 -14.35 15.56 6.64
C SER A 51 -13.48 14.42 7.17
N LEU A 52 -12.73 13.79 6.28
CA LEU A 52 -11.79 12.71 6.62
C LEU A 52 -10.36 13.23 6.47
N VAL A 53 -9.56 13.11 7.53
CA VAL A 53 -8.14 13.48 7.53
C VAL A 53 -7.29 12.22 7.65
N GLU A 54 -6.35 11.99 6.73
CA GLU A 54 -5.47 10.81 6.78
C GLU A 54 -4.48 10.93 7.95
N ILE A 55 -4.57 10.02 8.93
CA ILE A 55 -3.63 9.96 10.08
C ILE A 55 -2.51 8.95 9.84
N GLY A 56 -2.81 7.90 9.06
CA GLY A 56 -1.92 6.75 8.86
C GLY A 56 -2.07 5.67 9.95
N PRO A 57 -1.30 4.56 9.86
CA PRO A 57 -0.31 4.25 8.81
C PRO A 57 -0.95 3.99 7.44
N ARG A 58 -0.15 4.14 6.38
CA ARG A 58 -0.51 3.81 5.00
C ARG A 58 0.38 2.68 4.51
N PHE A 59 -0.22 1.62 3.97
CA PHE A 59 0.55 0.52 3.40
C PHE A 59 -0.23 -0.22 2.32
N VAL A 60 0.48 -1.06 1.59
CA VAL A 60 -0.06 -1.89 0.51
C VAL A 60 0.28 -3.35 0.81
N LEU A 61 -0.74 -4.20 0.83
CA LEU A 61 -0.59 -5.64 1.02
C LEU A 61 -0.69 -6.34 -0.33
N THR A 62 0.24 -7.26 -0.58
CA THR A 62 0.17 -8.20 -1.70
C THR A 62 0.00 -9.60 -1.10
N PRO A 63 -1.18 -10.24 -1.24
CA PRO A 63 -1.37 -11.61 -0.77
C PRO A 63 -0.36 -12.55 -1.45
N ILE A 64 0.38 -13.31 -0.66
CA ILE A 64 1.40 -14.25 -1.16
C ILE A 64 0.82 -15.66 -1.25
N ARG A 65 0.29 -16.15 -0.13
CA ARG A 65 -0.19 -17.53 0.00
C ARG A 65 -1.25 -17.62 1.11
N ILE A 66 -2.25 -18.47 0.91
CA ILE A 66 -3.28 -18.78 1.92
C ILE A 66 -3.20 -20.27 2.23
N PHE A 67 -3.13 -20.60 3.51
CA PHE A 67 -3.08 -21.97 4.00
C PHE A 67 -4.43 -22.38 4.60
N ARG A 68 -4.74 -23.67 4.54
CA ARG A 68 -5.97 -24.22 5.12
C ARG A 68 -5.98 -24.18 6.65
N GLY A 69 -4.83 -24.33 7.30
CA GLY A 69 -4.69 -24.37 8.75
C GLY A 69 -4.05 -23.11 9.33
N SER A 70 -4.01 -23.05 10.66
CA SER A 70 -3.31 -21.97 11.36
C SER A 70 -1.80 -22.13 11.19
N PHE A 71 -1.15 -21.14 10.56
CA PHE A 71 0.29 -21.12 10.27
C PHE A 71 0.82 -22.31 9.43
N GLY A 72 -0.04 -23.09 8.77
CA GLY A 72 0.40 -24.24 7.96
C GLY A 72 -0.73 -25.04 7.30
N GLY A 73 -0.38 -26.20 6.76
CA GLY A 73 -1.30 -27.08 6.03
C GLY A 73 -1.29 -26.84 4.51
N GLN A 74 -2.25 -27.44 3.81
CA GLN A 74 -2.34 -27.36 2.35
C GLN A 74 -2.48 -25.90 1.89
N THR A 75 -1.74 -25.54 0.84
CA THR A 75 -1.87 -24.23 0.19
C THR A 75 -3.17 -24.20 -0.61
N LEU A 76 -4.07 -23.29 -0.25
CA LEU A 76 -5.35 -23.07 -0.94
C LEU A 76 -5.22 -22.06 -2.08
N TYR A 77 -4.34 -21.07 -1.89
CA TYR A 77 -4.08 -20.05 -2.88
C TYR A 77 -2.59 -19.68 -2.85
N GLN A 78 -2.03 -19.46 -4.02
CA GLN A 78 -0.69 -18.92 -4.20
C GLN A 78 -0.72 -17.90 -5.33
N ASN A 79 -0.19 -16.71 -5.05
CA ASN A 79 -0.08 -15.66 -6.05
C ASN A 79 1.03 -16.02 -7.06
N ALA A 80 0.67 -16.19 -8.33
CA ALA A 80 1.60 -16.51 -9.41
C ALA A 80 2.51 -15.34 -9.78
N ASP A 81 2.03 -14.11 -9.62
CA ASP A 81 2.74 -12.87 -9.97
C ASP A 81 3.69 -12.39 -8.86
N PHE A 82 3.62 -13.01 -7.67
CA PHE A 82 4.46 -12.60 -6.55
C PHE A 82 5.91 -13.06 -6.73
N VAL A 83 6.80 -12.08 -6.96
CA VAL A 83 8.25 -12.28 -6.92
C VAL A 83 8.81 -11.72 -5.61
N SER A 84 9.58 -12.54 -4.89
CA SER A 84 10.18 -12.07 -3.63
C SER A 84 11.20 -10.96 -3.88
N PRO A 85 11.31 -9.95 -2.99
CA PRO A 85 12.32 -8.91 -3.11
C PRO A 85 13.76 -9.45 -3.16
N ASN A 86 14.01 -10.59 -2.49
CA ASN A 86 15.29 -11.30 -2.57
C ASN A 86 15.56 -11.86 -3.96
N ALA A 87 14.56 -12.44 -4.63
CA ALA A 87 14.69 -12.92 -6.00
C ALA A 87 14.98 -11.78 -6.97
N VAL A 88 14.29 -10.64 -6.85
CA VAL A 88 14.57 -9.43 -7.65
C VAL A 88 15.99 -8.92 -7.42
N ARG A 89 16.42 -8.82 -6.15
CA ARG A 89 17.81 -8.41 -5.82
C ARG A 89 18.84 -9.37 -6.41
N SER A 90 18.59 -10.67 -6.32
CA SER A 90 19.48 -11.70 -6.88
C SER A 90 19.57 -11.59 -8.40
N ALA A 91 18.44 -11.42 -9.10
CA ALA A 91 18.41 -11.23 -10.55
C ALA A 91 19.24 -10.00 -10.97
N ASN A 92 19.02 -8.85 -10.32
CA ASN A 92 19.76 -7.62 -10.59
C ASN A 92 21.28 -7.78 -10.37
N MET A 93 21.71 -8.60 -9.40
CA MET A 93 23.13 -8.90 -9.18
C MET A 93 23.70 -9.80 -10.28
N LYS A 94 22.93 -10.78 -10.77
CA LYS A 94 23.33 -11.65 -11.87
C LYS A 94 23.51 -10.86 -13.16
N ASP A 95 22.58 -9.96 -13.49
CA ASP A 95 22.68 -9.13 -14.69
C ASP A 95 23.96 -8.29 -14.70
N LYS A 96 24.29 -7.68 -13.54
CA LYS A 96 25.56 -6.95 -13.36
C LYS A 96 26.78 -7.85 -13.51
N SER A 97 26.71 -9.07 -13.00
CA SER A 97 27.79 -10.06 -13.15
C SER A 97 28.01 -10.44 -14.61
N ILE A 98 26.94 -10.67 -15.38
CA ILE A 98 27.01 -10.99 -16.81
C ILE A 98 27.68 -9.85 -17.58
N THR A 99 27.26 -8.60 -17.38
CA THR A 99 27.91 -7.44 -18.01
C THR A 99 29.40 -7.36 -17.67
N TYR A 100 29.77 -7.66 -16.42
CA TYR A 100 31.17 -7.70 -15.99
C TYR A 100 31.95 -8.82 -16.72
N GLN A 101 31.38 -10.02 -16.81
CA GLN A 101 31.97 -11.17 -17.51
C GLN A 101 32.21 -10.87 -18.99
N GLU A 102 31.22 -10.30 -19.67
CA GLU A 102 31.35 -9.90 -21.08
C GLU A 102 32.47 -8.88 -21.30
N ARG A 103 32.59 -7.90 -20.40
CA ARG A 103 33.68 -6.92 -20.46
C ARG A 103 35.04 -7.60 -20.31
N LYS A 104 35.17 -8.55 -19.38
CA LYS A 104 36.40 -9.33 -19.18
C LYS A 104 36.72 -10.24 -20.35
N PHE A 105 35.72 -10.88 -20.94
CA PHE A 105 35.89 -11.69 -22.15
C PHE A 105 36.36 -10.83 -23.34
N LYS A 106 35.77 -9.64 -23.54
CA LYS A 106 36.20 -8.68 -24.56
C LYS A 106 37.65 -8.22 -24.34
N GLU A 107 38.04 -7.98 -23.08
CA GLU A 107 39.43 -7.63 -22.71
C GLU A 107 40.41 -8.76 -23.06
N GLN A 108 40.09 -10.01 -22.71
CA GLN A 108 40.91 -11.18 -23.02
C GLN A 108 41.04 -11.39 -24.53
N LYS A 109 39.92 -11.34 -25.27
CA LYS A 109 39.92 -11.50 -26.73
C LYS A 109 40.78 -10.46 -27.45
N ARG A 110 40.89 -9.22 -26.92
CA ARG A 110 41.81 -8.19 -27.45
C ARG A 110 43.27 -8.54 -27.19
N LYS A 111 43.59 -9.13 -26.03
CA LYS A 111 44.94 -9.55 -25.69
C LYS A 111 45.41 -10.71 -26.58
N THR A 112 44.57 -11.70 -26.84
CA THR A 112 44.90 -12.87 -27.68
C THR A 112 45.07 -12.53 -29.17
N ARG A 113 44.59 -11.35 -29.62
CA ARG A 113 44.73 -10.89 -31.01
C ARG A 113 46.05 -10.15 -31.29
N LYS A 114 46.82 -9.81 -30.26
CA LYS A 114 48.17 -9.27 -30.39
C LYS A 114 49.18 -10.40 -30.32
#